data_AF-A0A0C3G8D4-F1
#
_entry.id   AF-A0A0C3G8D4-F1
#
_cell.length_a   1.000
_cell.length_b   1.000
_cell.length_c   1.000
_cell.angle_alpha   90.00
_cell.angle_beta   90.00
_cell.angle_gamma   90.00
#
_symmetry.space_group_name_H-M   'P 1'
#
loop_
_entity.id
_entity.type
_entity.pdbx_description
1 polymer ?
#
loop_
_entity_poly.entity_id
_entity_poly.type
_entity_poly.pdbx_seq_one_letter_code
_entity_poly.pdbx_strand_id
1 'polypeptide(L)'
;MNPWSNTIRDLCNTAGIDPGPVIVALGDRINKEASRQRCNPIFKKFVSQKAMYSAEMHCEAVLASLLNYPGGGGDELRKYFEDSDNNVIAVSKPCCLVCWHLLKVLRGNSEDFDVRGHHKNLYQVELPQWLPLDVVVNVTAEFENILLRQIRIMQRRSRHSPSHSVDSQGGGGVSPDSSDGEEDTVAFQRGKETYDYIHIRDDLQ
;
A
#
# COMPACT_ATOMS: atom_id res chain seq x y z
N MET A 1 23.76 -19.98 0.01
CA MET A 1 23.95 -18.50 0.09
C MET A 1 22.59 -17.84 0.13
N ASN A 2 22.40 -16.82 0.96
CA ASN A 2 21.11 -16.13 1.05
C ASN A 2 20.92 -15.23 -0.19
N PRO A 3 19.74 -15.22 -0.85
CA PRO A 3 19.52 -14.45 -2.08
C PRO A 3 19.85 -12.95 -1.94
N TRP A 4 19.59 -12.37 -0.77
CA TRP A 4 19.83 -10.96 -0.49
C TRP A 4 21.33 -10.55 -0.50
N SER A 5 22.26 -11.48 -0.23
CA SER A 5 23.68 -11.12 -0.14
C SER A 5 24.28 -10.71 -1.48
N ASN A 6 23.75 -11.25 -2.58
CA ASN A 6 24.19 -10.90 -3.93
C ASN A 6 23.70 -9.49 -4.29
N THR A 7 22.44 -9.17 -4.00
CA THR A 7 21.88 -7.83 -4.21
C THR A 7 22.65 -6.75 -3.44
N ILE A 8 23.00 -7.00 -2.18
CA ILE A 8 23.81 -6.07 -1.39
C ILE A 8 25.22 -5.92 -1.97
N ARG A 9 25.81 -7.00 -2.48
CA ARG A 9 27.11 -6.96 -3.15
C ARG A 9 27.09 -6.06 -4.39
N ASP A 10 26.07 -6.20 -5.23
CA ASP A 10 25.93 -5.41 -6.45
C ASP A 10 25.73 -3.91 -6.14
N LEU A 11 24.94 -3.59 -5.11
CA LEU A 11 24.75 -2.22 -4.63
C LEU A 11 26.04 -1.61 -4.07
N CYS A 12 26.78 -2.36 -3.24
CA CYS A 12 28.06 -1.92 -2.69
C CYS A 12 29.12 -1.69 -3.78
N ASN A 13 29.18 -2.57 -4.78
CA ASN A 13 30.08 -2.44 -5.92
C ASN A 13 29.77 -1.17 -6.74
N THR A 14 28.49 -0.86 -6.96
CA THR A 14 28.06 0.36 -7.65
C THR A 14 28.47 1.62 -6.89
N ALA A 15 28.53 1.55 -5.56
CA ALA A 15 28.91 2.66 -4.69
C ALA A 15 30.42 2.71 -4.37
N GLY A 16 31.24 1.77 -4.87
CA GLY A 16 32.66 1.68 -4.52
C GLY A 16 32.94 1.35 -3.05
N ILE A 17 32.00 0.66 -2.37
CA ILE A 17 32.10 0.28 -0.96
C ILE A 17 32.44 -1.21 -0.87
N ASP A 18 33.31 -1.60 0.08
CA ASP A 18 33.58 -3.02 0.36
C ASP A 18 32.31 -3.73 0.89
N PRO A 19 31.78 -4.73 0.17
CA PRO A 19 30.56 -5.43 0.57
C PRO A 19 30.76 -6.33 1.79
N GLY A 20 31.99 -6.75 2.12
CA GLY A 20 32.27 -7.73 3.18
C GLY A 20 31.70 -7.32 4.55
N PRO A 21 32.14 -6.18 5.11
CA PRO A 21 31.66 -5.69 6.40
C PRO A 21 30.15 -5.42 6.44
N VAL A 22 29.59 -4.95 5.32
CA VAL A 22 28.16 -4.62 5.19
C VAL A 22 27.30 -5.88 5.24
N ILE A 23 27.69 -6.93 4.51
CA ILE A 23 26.99 -8.22 4.50
C ILE A 23 27.04 -8.87 5.88
N VAL A 24 28.19 -8.83 6.57
CA VAL A 24 28.32 -9.37 7.93
C VAL A 24 27.40 -8.63 8.91
N ALA A 25 27.46 -7.30 8.93
CA ALA A 25 26.63 -6.48 9.83
C ALA A 25 25.13 -6.64 9.58
N LEU A 26 24.70 -6.77 8.31
CA LEU A 26 23.32 -7.07 7.96
C LEU A 26 22.91 -8.49 8.38
N GLY A 27 23.78 -9.47 8.16
CA GLY A 27 23.56 -10.85 8.59
C GLY A 27 23.35 -10.93 10.11
N ASP A 28 24.21 -10.27 10.88
CA ASP A 28 24.12 -10.22 12.34
C ASP A 28 22.84 -9.53 12.81
N ARG A 29 22.44 -8.42 12.15
CA ARG A 29 21.18 -7.73 12.44
C ARG A 29 19.97 -8.60 12.12
N ILE A 30 19.95 -9.29 10.98
CA ILE A 30 18.87 -10.19 10.59
C ILE A 30 18.76 -11.34 11.60
N ASN A 31 19.88 -11.95 11.99
CA ASN A 31 19.89 -13.03 12.98
C ASN A 31 19.45 -12.55 14.38
N LYS A 32 19.91 -11.37 14.79
CA LYS A 32 19.49 -10.73 16.04
C LYS A 32 18.01 -10.37 16.04
N GLU A 33 17.47 -9.91 14.93
CA GLU A 33 16.05 -9.58 14.83
C GLU A 33 15.18 -10.85 14.69
N ALA A 34 15.65 -11.87 13.97
CA ALA A 34 14.98 -13.17 13.90
C ALA A 34 14.91 -13.86 15.28
N SER A 35 15.97 -13.73 16.09
CA SER A 35 15.95 -14.24 17.48
C SER A 35 15.02 -13.43 18.40
N ARG A 36 14.90 -12.11 18.18
CA ARG A 36 13.90 -11.26 18.86
C ARG A 36 12.46 -11.55 18.43
N GLN A 37 12.22 -11.78 17.14
CA GLN A 37 10.91 -12.09 16.58
C GLN A 37 10.35 -13.42 17.09
N ARG A 38 11.22 -14.41 17.38
CA ARG A 38 10.79 -15.68 18.03
C ARG A 38 10.12 -15.49 19.38
N CYS A 39 10.37 -14.38 20.07
CA CYS A 39 9.76 -14.07 21.36
C CYS A 39 8.55 -13.12 21.25
N ASN A 40 8.26 -12.57 20.08
CA ASN A 40 7.21 -11.58 19.92
C ASN A 40 5.88 -12.26 19.52
N PRO A 41 4.84 -12.27 20.37
CA PRO A 41 3.60 -13.01 20.13
C PRO A 41 2.86 -12.53 18.87
N ILE A 42 3.08 -11.28 18.47
CA ILE A 42 2.55 -10.70 17.23
C ILE A 42 3.17 -11.40 16.01
N PHE A 43 4.50 -11.59 16.00
CA PHE A 43 5.22 -12.17 14.86
C PHE A 43 5.13 -13.70 14.79
N LYS A 44 4.85 -14.39 15.90
CA LYS A 44 4.55 -15.83 15.89
C LYS A 44 3.39 -16.20 14.96
N LYS A 45 2.41 -15.30 14.77
CA LYS A 45 1.31 -15.52 13.81
C LYS A 45 1.77 -15.52 12.35
N PHE A 46 2.87 -14.83 12.04
CA PHE A 46 3.38 -14.71 10.67
C PHE A 46 4.39 -15.80 10.30
N VAL A 47 5.02 -16.48 11.27
CA VAL A 47 6.07 -17.48 11.03
C VAL A 47 5.52 -18.89 10.74
N SER A 48 4.26 -19.18 11.10
CA SER A 48 3.71 -20.55 11.05
C SER A 48 2.63 -20.80 10.01
N GLN A 49 2.24 -19.82 9.20
CA GLN A 49 1.35 -20.07 8.08
C GLN A 49 2.18 -20.01 6.80
N LYS A 50 2.33 -21.17 6.16
CA LYS A 50 2.56 -21.24 4.72
C LYS A 50 1.36 -20.54 4.10
N ALA A 51 1.44 -19.21 3.95
CA ALA A 51 0.35 -18.43 3.40
C ALA A 51 0.11 -18.96 1.99
N MET A 52 -1.00 -19.66 1.79
CA MET A 52 -1.50 -19.88 0.44
C MET A 52 -1.95 -18.52 -0.04
N TYR A 53 -1.11 -17.92 -0.90
CA TYR A 53 -1.43 -16.70 -1.59
C TYR A 53 -2.51 -17.02 -2.61
N SER A 54 -3.76 -16.88 -2.19
CA SER A 54 -4.93 -16.85 -3.07
C SER A 54 -5.09 -15.41 -3.54
N ALA A 55 -4.27 -14.99 -4.50
CA ALA A 55 -4.50 -13.73 -5.17
C ALA A 55 -5.61 -13.94 -6.20
N GLU A 56 -6.64 -13.10 -6.17
CA GLU A 56 -7.65 -13.09 -7.22
C GLU A 56 -7.35 -11.93 -8.17
N MET A 57 -7.50 -12.18 -9.47
CA MET A 57 -7.54 -11.12 -10.46
C MET A 57 -8.87 -10.39 -10.32
N HIS A 58 -8.82 -9.09 -10.08
CA HIS A 58 -10.03 -8.27 -10.00
C HIS A 58 -10.58 -7.99 -11.40
N CYS A 59 -11.91 -7.91 -11.52
CA CYS A 59 -12.59 -7.68 -12.79
C CYS A 59 -12.11 -6.40 -13.47
N GLU A 60 -11.94 -5.31 -12.72
CA GLU A 60 -11.49 -4.01 -13.26
C GLU A 60 -10.11 -4.12 -13.91
N ALA A 61 -9.19 -4.85 -13.27
CA ALA A 61 -7.85 -5.06 -13.81
C ALA A 61 -7.88 -5.89 -15.09
N VAL A 62 -8.66 -6.98 -15.11
CA VAL A 62 -8.82 -7.83 -16.30
C VAL A 62 -9.43 -7.03 -17.46
N LEU A 63 -10.52 -6.32 -17.20
CA LEU A 63 -11.24 -5.53 -18.21
C LEU A 63 -10.34 -4.43 -18.80
N ALA A 64 -9.70 -3.62 -17.95
CA ALA A 64 -8.84 -2.53 -18.42
C ALA A 64 -7.64 -3.05 -19.21
N SER A 65 -7.08 -4.20 -18.79
CA SER A 65 -5.94 -4.83 -19.47
C SER A 65 -6.34 -5.40 -20.83
N LEU A 66 -7.52 -6.00 -20.95
CA LEU A 66 -8.02 -6.52 -22.24
C LEU A 66 -8.33 -5.41 -23.24
N LEU A 67 -8.87 -4.28 -22.79
CA LEU A 67 -9.14 -3.13 -23.66
C LEU A 67 -7.85 -2.49 -24.19
N ASN A 68 -6.81 -2.39 -23.37
CA ASN A 68 -5.51 -1.84 -23.81
C ASN A 68 -4.66 -2.85 -24.58
N TYR A 69 -4.82 -4.13 -24.27
CA TYR A 69 -4.03 -5.23 -24.84
C TYR A 69 -4.95 -6.34 -25.33
N PRO A 70 -5.68 -6.12 -26.45
CA PRO A 70 -6.67 -7.07 -26.98
C PRO A 70 -6.06 -8.39 -27.48
N GLY A 71 -4.73 -8.47 -27.59
CA GLY A 71 -4.00 -9.71 -27.85
C GLY A 71 -3.68 -10.54 -26.60
N GLY A 72 -4.02 -10.04 -25.40
CA GLY A 72 -3.84 -10.72 -24.12
C GLY A 72 -5.07 -11.53 -23.69
N GLY A 73 -4.92 -12.39 -22.67
CA GLY A 73 -6.04 -13.08 -22.01
C GLY A 73 -6.63 -14.30 -22.73
N GLY A 74 -6.15 -14.62 -23.93
CA GLY A 74 -6.59 -15.80 -24.69
C GLY A 74 -7.93 -15.61 -25.41
N ASP A 75 -8.19 -16.48 -26.40
CA ASP A 75 -9.31 -16.32 -27.33
C ASP A 75 -10.69 -16.41 -26.66
N GLU A 76 -10.80 -17.10 -25.52
CA GLU A 76 -12.09 -17.25 -24.82
C GLU A 76 -12.56 -15.94 -24.19
N LEU A 77 -11.67 -15.19 -23.53
CA LEU A 77 -12.03 -13.91 -22.92
C LEU A 77 -12.39 -12.89 -24.01
N ARG A 78 -11.66 -12.90 -25.13
CA ARG A 78 -11.85 -11.95 -26.23
C ARG A 78 -13.25 -11.99 -26.83
N LYS A 79 -13.86 -13.18 -26.97
CA LYS A 79 -15.22 -13.34 -27.50
C LYS A 79 -16.27 -12.55 -26.72
N TYR A 80 -16.05 -12.32 -25.43
CA TYR A 80 -16.98 -11.54 -24.60
C TYR A 80 -16.83 -10.02 -24.78
N PHE A 81 -15.78 -9.58 -25.47
CA PHE A 81 -15.48 -8.15 -25.68
C PHE A 81 -15.61 -7.69 -27.13
N GLU A 82 -15.75 -8.61 -28.09
CA GLU A 82 -15.91 -8.28 -29.52
C GLU A 82 -17.15 -7.42 -29.80
N ASP A 83 -18.19 -7.52 -28.96
CA ASP A 83 -19.43 -6.75 -29.07
C ASP A 83 -19.48 -5.50 -28.16
N SER A 84 -18.39 -5.21 -27.43
CA SER A 84 -18.36 -4.04 -26.53
C SER A 84 -17.96 -2.80 -27.32
N ASP A 85 -18.95 -2.07 -27.85
CA ASP A 85 -18.78 -0.84 -28.63
C ASP A 85 -18.07 0.32 -27.90
N ASN A 86 -17.87 0.21 -26.59
CA ASN A 86 -17.32 1.27 -25.76
C ASN A 86 -15.98 0.88 -25.13
N ASN A 87 -14.94 1.66 -25.43
CA ASN A 87 -13.66 1.69 -24.69
C ASN A 87 -13.81 2.21 -23.23
N VAL A 88 -15.05 2.46 -22.80
CA VAL A 88 -15.35 3.05 -21.50
C VAL A 88 -15.82 1.96 -20.56
N ILE A 89 -14.96 1.61 -19.60
CA ILE A 89 -15.39 0.85 -18.41
C ILE A 89 -15.96 1.85 -17.40
N ALA A 90 -17.20 1.63 -17.00
CA ALA A 90 -17.81 2.31 -15.87
C ALA A 90 -17.99 1.34 -14.70
N VAL A 91 -17.42 1.67 -13.54
CA VAL A 91 -17.54 0.84 -12.33
C VAL A 91 -18.45 1.57 -11.33
N SER A 92 -19.53 0.90 -10.90
CA SER A 92 -20.54 1.51 -10.03
C SER A 92 -20.05 1.76 -8.60
N LYS A 93 -19.06 0.98 -8.14
CA LYS A 93 -18.44 1.06 -6.81
C LYS A 93 -17.00 1.55 -6.92
N PRO A 94 -16.47 2.19 -5.87
CA PRO A 94 -15.03 2.47 -5.79
C PRO A 94 -14.25 1.16 -5.91
N CYS A 95 -13.30 1.12 -6.84
CA CYS A 95 -12.45 -0.04 -7.06
C CYS A 95 -11.35 -0.14 -6.00
N CYS A 96 -10.56 -1.21 -6.04
CA CYS A 96 -9.42 -1.31 -5.12
C CYS A 96 -8.28 -0.37 -5.51
N LEU A 97 -7.45 -0.02 -4.53
CA LEU A 97 -6.34 0.90 -4.75
C LEU A 97 -5.41 0.41 -5.88
N VAL A 98 -5.14 -0.90 -5.96
CA VAL A 98 -4.31 -1.50 -7.03
C VAL A 98 -4.97 -1.34 -8.40
N CYS A 99 -6.25 -1.67 -8.53
CA CYS A 99 -7.00 -1.48 -9.78
C CYS A 99 -7.03 -0.01 -10.17
N TRP A 100 -7.27 0.89 -9.22
CA TRP A 100 -7.29 2.33 -9.48
C TRP A 100 -5.96 2.84 -10.04
N HIS A 101 -4.83 2.44 -9.45
CA HIS A 101 -3.51 2.80 -9.96
C HIS A 101 -3.24 2.16 -11.32
N LEU A 102 -3.59 0.89 -11.52
CA LEU A 102 -3.46 0.23 -12.83
C LEU A 102 -4.26 0.99 -13.90
N LEU A 103 -5.53 1.30 -13.63
CA LEU A 103 -6.37 2.05 -14.55
C LEU A 103 -5.79 3.44 -14.86
N LYS A 104 -5.19 4.10 -13.87
CA LYS A 104 -4.50 5.39 -14.08
C LYS A 104 -3.28 5.26 -14.99
N VAL A 105 -2.49 4.20 -14.82
CA VAL A 105 -1.33 3.91 -15.69
C VAL A 105 -1.78 3.59 -17.11
N LEU A 106 -2.81 2.75 -17.25
CA LEU A 106 -3.35 2.35 -18.56
C LEU A 106 -4.05 3.49 -19.29
N ARG A 107 -4.76 4.37 -18.57
CA ARG A 107 -5.41 5.54 -19.14
C ARG A 107 -4.42 6.50 -19.80
N GLY A 108 -3.26 6.71 -19.17
CA GLY A 108 -2.32 7.74 -19.62
C GLY A 108 -3.01 9.10 -19.73
N ASN A 109 -3.12 9.62 -20.97
CA ASN A 109 -3.78 10.90 -21.28
C ASN A 109 -5.20 10.74 -21.87
N SER A 110 -5.73 9.52 -22.01
CA SER A 110 -7.08 9.32 -22.54
C SER A 110 -8.14 9.59 -21.48
N GLU A 111 -9.40 9.74 -21.90
CA GLU A 111 -10.55 9.77 -20.98
C GLU A 111 -11.14 8.36 -20.77
N ASP A 112 -10.41 7.32 -21.20
CA ASP A 112 -10.88 5.94 -21.07
C ASP A 112 -10.86 5.52 -19.60
N PHE A 113 -11.89 4.76 -19.22
CA PHE A 113 -12.21 4.36 -17.84
C PHE A 113 -12.83 5.50 -17.02
N ASP A 114 -14.08 5.37 -16.60
CA ASP A 114 -14.66 6.27 -15.59
C ASP A 114 -14.81 5.50 -14.28
N VAL A 115 -13.99 5.86 -13.29
CA VAL A 115 -14.02 5.27 -11.96
C VAL A 115 -14.30 6.34 -10.93
N ARG A 116 -15.30 6.08 -10.08
CA ARG A 116 -15.71 6.97 -8.97
C ARG A 116 -14.67 7.15 -7.87
N GLY A 117 -13.50 6.52 -8.00
CA GLY A 117 -12.41 6.53 -7.04
C GLY A 117 -12.05 5.12 -6.56
N HIS A 118 -11.41 5.06 -5.40
CA HIS A 118 -10.98 3.81 -4.79
C HIS A 118 -11.34 3.74 -3.31
N HIS A 119 -11.50 2.54 -2.79
CA HIS A 119 -11.64 2.33 -1.35
C HIS A 119 -10.28 2.42 -0.63
N LYS A 120 -10.29 2.67 0.69
CA LYS A 120 -9.07 2.90 1.50
C LYS A 120 -8.28 1.62 1.82
N ASN A 121 -8.92 0.46 1.76
CA ASN A 121 -8.30 -0.81 2.11
C ASN A 121 -7.40 -1.33 0.99
N LEU A 122 -6.23 -1.84 1.35
CA LEU A 122 -5.35 -2.56 0.42
C LEU A 122 -5.73 -4.05 0.45
N TYR A 123 -6.11 -4.58 -0.71
CA TYR A 123 -6.34 -6.01 -0.89
C TYR A 123 -5.19 -6.61 -1.71
N GLN A 124 -4.95 -7.89 -1.52
CA GLN A 124 -4.06 -8.65 -2.39
C GLN A 124 -4.71 -8.77 -3.76
N VAL A 125 -3.98 -8.42 -4.81
CA VAL A 125 -4.46 -8.46 -6.20
C VAL A 125 -3.39 -9.11 -7.06
N GLU A 126 -3.81 -10.01 -7.94
CA GLU A 126 -2.95 -10.47 -9.03
C GLU A 126 -3.18 -9.60 -10.26
N LEU A 127 -2.09 -9.11 -10.85
CA LEU A 127 -2.16 -8.36 -12.10
C LEU A 127 -2.25 -9.35 -13.27
N PRO A 128 -3.01 -9.04 -14.33
CA PRO A 128 -3.10 -9.91 -15.50
C PRO A 128 -1.72 -10.22 -16.10
N GLN A 129 -1.43 -11.50 -16.31
CA GLN A 129 -0.12 -11.99 -16.76
C GLN A 129 0.30 -11.50 -18.16
N TRP A 130 -0.64 -10.98 -18.94
CA TRP A 130 -0.38 -10.42 -20.28
C TRP A 130 -0.13 -8.91 -20.26
N LEU A 131 -0.13 -8.27 -19.09
CA LEU A 131 0.27 -6.89 -18.99
C LEU A 131 1.75 -6.73 -19.38
N PRO A 132 2.09 -5.70 -20.17
CA PRO A 132 3.48 -5.36 -20.42
C PRO A 132 4.25 -5.10 -19.12
N LEU A 133 5.53 -5.47 -19.12
CA LEU A 133 6.39 -5.38 -17.94
C LEU A 133 6.52 -3.93 -17.44
N ASP A 134 6.57 -2.95 -18.33
CA ASP A 134 6.63 -1.53 -18.01
C ASP A 134 5.39 -1.05 -17.25
N VAL A 135 4.19 -1.54 -17.59
CA VAL A 135 2.97 -1.24 -16.85
C VAL A 135 3.04 -1.82 -15.44
N VAL A 136 3.48 -3.08 -15.31
CA VAL A 136 3.61 -3.75 -14.01
C VAL A 136 4.62 -3.00 -13.13
N VAL A 137 5.78 -2.63 -13.68
CA VAL A 137 6.82 -1.84 -12.99
C VAL A 137 6.28 -0.49 -12.55
N ASN A 138 5.53 0.22 -13.39
CA ASN A 138 4.95 1.51 -13.04
C ASN A 138 3.95 1.39 -11.90
N VAL A 139 3.07 0.39 -11.93
CA VAL A 139 2.12 0.13 -10.83
C VAL A 139 2.89 -0.23 -9.56
N THR A 140 3.90 -1.10 -9.62
CA THR A 140 4.71 -1.47 -8.46
C THR A 140 5.43 -0.27 -7.85
N ALA A 141 6.04 0.60 -8.67
CA ALA A 141 6.76 1.78 -8.21
C ALA A 141 5.86 2.74 -7.41
N GLU A 142 4.60 2.91 -7.80
CA GLU A 142 3.61 3.69 -7.04
C GLU A 142 3.40 3.12 -5.63
N PHE A 143 3.23 1.80 -5.51
CA PHE A 143 3.06 1.16 -4.21
C PHE A 143 4.34 1.17 -3.35
N GLU A 144 5.52 1.05 -3.97
CA GLU A 144 6.79 1.24 -3.28
C GLU A 144 6.88 2.65 -2.67
N ASN A 145 6.51 3.67 -3.44
CA ASN A 145 6.50 5.06 -2.98
C ASN A 145 5.49 5.27 -1.84
N ILE A 146 4.29 4.70 -1.94
CA ILE A 146 3.28 4.73 -0.88
C ILE A 146 3.84 4.10 0.40
N LEU A 147 4.44 2.92 0.31
CA LEU A 147 5.03 2.20 1.45
C LEU A 147 6.18 3.01 2.08
N LEU A 148 7.11 3.53 1.26
CA LEU A 148 8.20 4.37 1.73
C LEU A 148 7.68 5.63 2.47
N ARG A 149 6.62 6.25 1.95
CA ARG A 149 5.96 7.39 2.60
C ARG A 149 5.37 7.00 3.96
N GLN A 150 4.67 5.87 4.06
CA GLN A 150 4.12 5.39 5.32
C GLN A 150 5.22 5.06 6.34
N ILE A 151 6.31 4.42 5.91
CA ILE A 151 7.47 4.12 6.76
C ILE A 151 8.07 5.42 7.31
N ARG A 152 8.25 6.44 6.47
CA ARG A 152 8.76 7.75 6.91
C ARG A 152 7.84 8.43 7.93
N ILE A 153 6.52 8.35 7.74
CA ILE A 153 5.53 8.88 8.70
C ILE A 153 5.65 8.17 10.05
N MET A 154 5.71 6.84 10.04
CA MET A 154 5.86 6.03 11.26
C MET A 154 7.18 6.34 11.99
N GLN A 155 8.29 6.48 11.26
CA GLN A 155 9.59 6.84 11.83
C GLN A 155 9.58 8.22 12.51
N ARG A 156 8.91 9.22 11.91
CA ARG A 156 8.79 10.56 12.50
C ARG A 156 7.99 10.54 13.80
N ARG A 157 6.87 9.81 13.82
CA ARG A 157 6.02 9.67 15.02
C ARG A 157 6.72 8.95 16.17
N SER A 158 7.52 7.93 15.87
CA SER A 158 8.33 7.22 16.88
C SER A 158 9.40 8.11 17.54
N ARG A 159 9.85 9.18 16.89
CA ARG A 159 10.82 10.13 17.47
C ARG A 159 10.17 11.19 18.36
N HIS A 160 8.85 11.33 18.29
CA HIS A 160 8.08 12.35 19.00
C HIS A 160 7.15 11.76 20.07
N SER A 161 7.30 10.49 20.45
CA SER A 161 6.70 10.03 21.71
C SER A 161 7.39 10.81 22.82
N PRO A 162 6.70 11.69 23.56
CA PRO A 162 7.25 12.22 24.79
C PRO A 162 7.53 11.00 25.65
N SER A 163 8.78 10.83 26.07
CA SER A 163 9.05 9.98 27.22
C SER A 163 8.26 10.61 28.37
N HIS A 164 7.06 10.11 28.62
CA HIS A 164 6.41 10.28 29.91
C HIS A 164 7.24 9.48 30.93
N SER A 165 8.42 10.01 31.24
CA SER A 165 9.07 9.79 32.52
C SER A 165 8.25 10.53 33.55
N VAL A 166 7.10 9.95 33.89
CA VAL A 166 6.30 10.39 35.03
C VAL A 166 6.82 9.62 36.22
N ASP A 167 7.92 10.11 36.78
CA ASP A 167 8.14 9.98 38.22
C ASP A 167 7.02 10.79 38.89
N SER A 168 5.95 10.11 39.31
CA SER A 168 4.97 10.69 40.22
C SER A 168 4.76 9.76 41.39
N GLN A 169 5.58 10.02 42.41
CA GLN A 169 5.24 9.75 43.79
C GLN A 169 3.91 10.42 44.13
N GLY A 170 2.99 9.63 44.70
CA GLY A 170 2.21 10.00 45.88
C GLY A 170 1.08 11.03 45.73
N GLY A 171 -0.09 10.65 46.27
CA GLY A 171 -1.02 11.61 46.87
C GLY A 171 -2.37 11.65 46.18
N GLY A 172 -3.36 11.01 46.80
CA GLY A 172 -4.75 11.04 46.37
C GLY A 172 -5.39 12.43 46.46
N GLY A 173 -6.53 12.56 45.79
CA GLY A 173 -7.32 13.78 45.80
C GLY A 173 -8.58 13.64 44.96
N VAL A 174 -9.58 13.00 45.56
CA VAL A 174 -11.04 13.20 45.43
C VAL A 174 -11.64 13.82 44.15
N SER A 175 -12.62 13.09 43.60
CA SER A 175 -13.62 13.56 42.63
C SER A 175 -14.38 14.82 43.08
N PRO A 176 -14.94 15.56 42.11
CA PRO A 176 -16.35 15.94 42.23
C PRO A 176 -17.18 15.61 40.98
N ASP A 177 -18.39 15.18 41.33
CA ASP A 177 -19.61 14.96 40.59
C ASP A 177 -20.27 16.30 40.13
N SER A 178 -21.30 16.21 39.28
CA SER A 178 -22.25 17.23 38.75
C SER A 178 -22.00 17.68 37.30
N SER A 179 -22.99 17.80 36.40
CA SER A 179 -24.46 17.71 36.47
C SER A 179 -25.02 17.72 35.05
N ASP A 180 -26.25 17.22 34.92
CA ASP A 180 -27.09 16.99 33.73
C ASP A 180 -27.38 18.19 32.81
N GLY A 181 -27.76 17.91 31.56
CA GLY A 181 -28.40 18.86 30.63
C GLY A 181 -28.60 18.33 29.20
N GLU A 182 -29.87 18.21 28.81
CA GLU A 182 -30.52 17.61 27.62
C GLU A 182 -30.11 18.18 26.24
N GLU A 183 -30.03 17.31 25.21
CA GLU A 183 -30.96 17.20 24.05
C GLU A 183 -30.85 18.39 23.06
N ASP A 184 -30.38 18.15 21.82
CA ASP A 184 -31.23 18.27 20.63
C ASP A 184 -30.50 18.03 19.28
N THR A 185 -31.27 17.55 18.31
CA THR A 185 -31.08 17.61 16.84
C THR A 185 -30.08 16.69 16.13
N VAL A 186 -30.65 15.65 15.52
CA VAL A 186 -30.05 14.85 14.44
C VAL A 186 -30.10 15.66 13.13
N ALA A 187 -29.04 16.39 12.82
CA ALA A 187 -28.82 16.96 11.49
C ALA A 187 -27.95 16.00 10.66
N PHE A 188 -28.57 15.29 9.73
CA PHE A 188 -27.91 14.50 8.69
C PHE A 188 -27.19 15.44 7.73
N GLN A 189 -25.99 15.88 8.10
CA GLN A 189 -25.10 16.60 7.20
C GLN A 189 -24.42 15.59 6.29
N ARG A 190 -24.87 15.58 5.04
CA ARG A 190 -24.18 15.04 3.87
C ARG A 190 -22.77 15.65 3.82
N GLY A 191 -21.81 14.93 4.40
CA GLY A 191 -20.40 15.26 4.31
C GLY A 191 -19.98 15.22 2.85
N LYS A 192 -19.82 16.41 2.26
CA LYS A 192 -18.86 16.60 1.17
C LYS A 192 -17.47 16.45 1.79
N GLU A 193 -16.99 15.21 1.91
CA GLU A 193 -15.55 14.97 2.05
C GLU A 193 -14.92 15.21 0.67
N THR A 194 -14.76 16.49 0.32
CA THR A 194 -13.71 16.87 -0.61
C THR A 194 -12.40 16.62 0.13
N TYR A 195 -11.74 15.50 -0.17
CA TYR A 195 -10.35 15.35 0.22
C TYR A 195 -9.56 16.35 -0.61
N ASP A 196 -9.08 17.39 0.07
CA ASP A 196 -7.93 18.16 -0.37
C ASP A 196 -6.82 17.16 -0.68
N TYR A 197 -6.58 16.95 -1.97
CA TYR A 197 -5.28 16.54 -2.45
C TYR A 197 -4.34 17.64 -1.96
N ILE A 198 -3.63 17.39 -0.86
CA ILE A 198 -2.67 18.38 -0.37
C ILE A 198 -1.58 18.50 -1.44
N HIS A 199 -1.73 19.49 -2.31
CA HIS A 199 -0.66 20.03 -3.15
C HIS A 199 0.35 20.67 -2.20
N ILE A 200 1.19 19.84 -1.58
CA ILE A 200 2.40 20.34 -0.94
C ILE A 200 3.38 20.55 -2.08
N ARG A 201 3.59 21.84 -2.38
CA ARG A 201 4.58 22.36 -3.32
C ARG A 201 5.90 21.59 -3.20
N ASP A 202 6.46 21.25 -4.36
CA ASP A 202 7.85 20.86 -4.51
C ASP A 202 8.73 22.06 -4.11
N ASP A 203 9.14 22.09 -2.84
CA ASP A 203 10.33 22.81 -2.41
C ASP A 203 11.45 21.77 -2.20
N LEU A 204 12.06 21.37 -3.31
CA LEU A 204 13.39 20.77 -3.36
C LEU A 204 14.23 21.56 -4.35
N GLN A 205 15.16 22.34 -3.79
CA GLN A 205 16.32 22.92 -4.47
C GLN A 205 17.22 21.83 -5.08
#